data_AF-A0A0D7BQH9-F1
#
_entry.id   AF-A0A0D7BQH9-F1
#
_cell.length_a   1.000
_cell.length_b   1.000
_cell.length_c   1.000
_cell.angle_alpha   90.00
_cell.angle_beta   90.00
_cell.angle_gamma   90.00
#
_symmetry.space_group_name_H-M   'P 1'
#
loop_
_entity.id
_entity.type
_entity.pdbx_description
1 polymer ?
#
loop_
_entity_poly.entity_id
_entity_poly.type
_entity_poly.pdbx_seq_one_letter_code
_entity_poly.pdbx_strand_id
1 'polypeptide(L)'
;MVNLDLDESGEDAALTSDGATLALCTGKRVRNKTKAAETTGRGDSYVHLFDVARELRQSQSICTLERSKEGARVEVNRASFSPDGVYLAIARSDNSVHVYDARYMGRNVVHRYRHARPPAFEEQNHFGVVQLEWVHSTTRSAYNLLSGGEDGCVRMWTPGWTDSGNGRAIAKIDTDVGAFSVGDRNVGERDLVVGGSDGSVTVFDGLRDFIKVENDY
;
A
#
# COMPACT_ATOMS: atom_id res chain seq x y z
N MET A 1 14.62 -10.44 20.84
CA MET A 1 14.15 -9.06 20.61
C MET A 1 15.23 -8.33 19.84
N VAL A 2 14.98 -8.00 18.57
CA VAL A 2 15.92 -7.26 17.72
C VAL A 2 15.55 -5.78 17.81
N ASN A 3 16.51 -4.92 18.14
CA ASN A 3 16.33 -3.47 18.13
C ASN A 3 16.95 -2.92 16.83
N LEU A 4 16.17 -2.14 16.08
CA LEU A 4 16.57 -1.55 14.81
C LEU A 4 16.94 -0.07 15.04
N ASP A 5 18.13 0.33 14.62
CA ASP A 5 18.67 1.66 14.90
C ASP A 5 18.22 2.68 13.83
N LEU A 6 17.03 3.29 14.01
CA LEU A 6 16.52 4.36 13.14
C LEU A 6 16.06 5.58 13.96
N ASP A 7 16.46 6.78 13.53
CA ASP A 7 16.07 8.07 14.13
C ASP A 7 14.79 8.67 13.50
N GLU A 8 14.16 7.95 12.58
CA GLU A 8 13.02 8.41 11.78
C GLU A 8 11.69 7.91 12.35
N SER A 9 10.60 8.63 12.12
CA SER A 9 9.27 8.17 12.56
C SER A 9 8.79 7.03 11.66
N GLY A 10 8.39 5.91 12.25
CA GLY A 10 7.78 4.80 11.52
C GLY A 10 6.39 5.18 11.01
N GLU A 11 6.09 4.80 9.77
CA GLU A 11 4.79 4.99 9.14
C GLU A 11 4.05 3.66 8.98
N ASP A 12 4.72 2.63 8.46
CA ASP A 12 4.20 1.26 8.40
C ASP A 12 5.32 0.23 8.28
N ALA A 13 5.02 -1.05 8.50
CA ALA A 13 5.96 -2.16 8.37
C ALA A 13 5.32 -3.38 7.68
N ALA A 14 6.09 -4.07 6.85
CA ALA A 14 5.67 -5.30 6.18
C ALA A 14 6.73 -6.38 6.32
N LEU A 15 6.31 -7.63 6.50
CA LEU A 15 7.19 -8.80 6.57
C LEU A 15 6.91 -9.69 5.35
N THR A 16 7.95 -10.31 4.80
CA THR A 16 7.76 -11.37 3.80
C THR A 16 7.05 -12.57 4.44
N SER A 17 6.37 -13.37 3.62
CA SER A 17 5.62 -14.57 4.06
C SER A 17 6.49 -15.57 4.80
N ASP A 18 7.76 -15.70 4.41
CA ASP A 18 8.78 -16.54 5.06
C ASP A 18 9.34 -15.95 6.38
N GLY A 19 8.93 -14.73 6.75
CA GLY A 19 9.41 -14.04 7.94
C GLY A 19 10.84 -13.49 7.86
N ALA A 20 11.53 -13.64 6.73
CA ALA A 20 12.96 -13.36 6.64
C ALA A 20 13.29 -11.88 6.46
N THR A 21 12.46 -11.14 5.70
CA THR A 21 12.73 -9.75 5.33
C THR A 21 11.64 -8.81 5.86
N LEU A 22 12.06 -7.80 6.61
CA LEU A 22 11.19 -6.72 7.08
C LEU A 22 11.44 -5.46 6.23
N ALA A 23 10.39 -4.92 5.65
CA ALA A 23 10.35 -3.57 5.13
C ALA A 23 9.78 -2.64 6.20
N LEU A 24 10.54 -1.63 6.60
CA LEU A 24 10.11 -0.58 7.50
C LEU A 24 10.03 0.73 6.74
N CYS A 25 8.82 1.28 6.62
CA CYS A 25 8.56 2.57 6.02
C CYS A 25 8.67 3.64 7.09
N THR A 26 9.46 4.66 6.82
CA THR A 26 9.71 5.75 7.75
C THR A 26 9.55 7.09 7.05
N GLY A 27 9.42 8.15 7.82
CA GLY A 27 9.65 9.47 7.28
C GLY A 27 10.22 10.46 8.25
N LYS A 28 11.00 11.38 7.67
CA LYS A 28 11.79 12.34 8.40
C LYS A 28 11.14 13.71 8.33
N ARG A 29 10.46 14.11 9.39
CA ARG A 29 9.87 15.46 9.47
C ARG A 29 10.94 16.50 9.80
N VAL A 30 11.26 17.39 8.87
CA VAL A 30 12.09 18.56 9.13
C VAL A 30 11.24 19.62 9.84
N ARG A 31 11.49 19.87 11.14
CA ARG A 31 10.86 20.97 11.87
C ARG A 31 11.44 22.31 11.40
N ASN A 32 10.68 23.10 10.64
CA ASN A 32 11.01 24.51 10.44
C ASN A 32 10.71 25.29 11.72
N LYS A 33 11.74 25.84 12.37
CA LYS A 33 11.63 26.57 13.66
C LYS A 33 10.94 27.94 13.56
N THR A 34 10.47 28.39 12.39
CA THR A 34 10.26 29.84 12.17
C THR A 34 8.89 30.33 11.71
N LYS A 35 7.86 29.50 11.47
CA LYS A 35 6.49 30.02 11.28
C LYS A 35 5.43 29.05 11.80
N ALA A 36 4.51 29.57 12.61
CA ALA A 36 3.29 28.90 12.97
C ALA A 36 2.46 28.62 11.70
N ALA A 37 1.92 27.41 11.61
CA ALA A 37 0.91 26.95 10.66
C ALA A 37 1.25 27.08 9.16
N GLU A 38 2.05 26.14 8.66
CA GLU A 38 1.85 25.50 7.34
C GLU A 38 2.79 24.29 7.27
N THR A 39 2.25 23.10 7.56
CA THR A 39 2.97 21.82 7.64
C THR A 39 3.28 21.28 6.24
N THR A 40 3.88 22.07 5.35
CA THR A 40 4.44 21.54 4.10
C THR A 40 5.79 20.90 4.42
N GLY A 41 5.72 19.68 4.94
CA GLY A 41 6.89 18.93 5.40
C GLY A 41 7.89 18.72 4.26
N ARG A 42 9.00 19.46 4.27
CA ARG A 42 10.19 19.24 3.44
C ARG A 42 10.98 18.00 3.92
N GLY A 43 10.27 16.95 4.28
CA GLY A 43 10.82 15.66 4.68
C GLY A 43 10.83 14.67 3.52
N ASP A 44 11.69 13.67 3.57
CA ASP A 44 11.61 12.51 2.69
C ASP A 44 10.96 11.34 3.46
N SER A 45 10.40 10.41 2.70
CA SER A 45 9.94 9.12 3.21
C SER A 45 10.85 8.04 2.66
N TYR A 46 11.16 7.04 3.46
CA TYR A 46 12.12 5.98 3.14
C TYR A 46 11.50 4.61 3.36
N VAL A 47 12.06 3.62 2.67
CA VAL A 47 11.85 2.21 2.98
C VAL A 47 13.19 1.61 3.31
N HIS A 48 13.29 1.05 4.52
CA HIS A 48 14.44 0.30 5.00
C HIS A 48 14.13 -1.19 4.91
N LEU A 49 15.00 -1.96 4.26
CA LEU A 49 14.93 -3.42 4.28
C LEU A 49 15.89 -3.98 5.32
N PHE A 50 15.39 -4.87 6.18
CA PHE A 50 16.15 -5.59 7.17
C PHE A 50 16.03 -7.09 6.95
N ASP A 51 17.14 -7.80 7.10
CA ASP A 51 17.18 -9.26 7.16
C ASP A 51 17.05 -9.65 8.62
N VAL A 52 15.81 -9.96 9.00
CA VAL A 52 15.44 -10.29 10.38
C VAL A 52 15.78 -11.73 10.70
N ALA A 53 15.78 -12.63 9.70
CA ALA A 53 16.22 -14.01 9.88
C ALA A 53 17.68 -14.11 10.35
N ARG A 54 18.54 -13.18 9.93
CA ARG A 54 19.93 -13.08 10.39
C ARG A 54 20.12 -12.12 11.58
N GLU A 55 19.05 -11.61 12.15
CA GLU A 55 19.05 -10.64 13.26
C GLU A 55 19.93 -9.40 13.01
N LEU A 56 20.03 -8.95 11.75
CA LEU A 56 20.83 -7.78 11.41
C LEU A 56 20.12 -6.50 11.86
N ARG A 57 20.83 -5.69 12.64
CA ARG A 57 20.32 -4.40 13.15
C ARG A 57 20.36 -3.26 12.13
N GLN A 58 21.22 -3.39 11.13
CA GLN A 58 21.40 -2.39 10.09
C GLN A 58 20.56 -2.75 8.87
N SER A 59 20.01 -1.72 8.21
CA SER A 59 19.29 -1.93 6.97
C SER A 59 20.25 -2.42 5.88
N GLN A 60 19.85 -3.49 5.20
CA GLN A 60 20.58 -4.00 4.03
C GLN A 60 20.37 -3.11 2.81
N SER A 61 19.23 -2.42 2.76
CA SER A 61 18.90 -1.52 1.66
C SER A 61 18.03 -0.38 2.16
N ILE A 62 18.27 0.82 1.62
CA ILE A 62 17.48 2.02 1.89
C ILE A 62 17.01 2.56 0.55
N CYS A 63 15.71 2.81 0.43
CA CYS A 63 15.09 3.41 -0.75
C CYS A 63 14.39 4.71 -0.36
N THR A 64 14.79 5.83 -0.98
CA THR A 64 14.05 7.08 -0.86
C THR A 64 12.80 7.02 -1.75
N LEU A 65 11.63 7.28 -1.17
CA LEU A 65 10.37 7.29 -1.89
C LEU A 65 10.22 8.57 -2.70
N GLU A 66 9.61 8.45 -3.87
CA GLU A 66 9.32 9.59 -4.74
C GLU A 66 8.37 10.57 -4.04
N ARG A 67 8.57 11.87 -4.27
CA ARG A 67 7.69 12.94 -3.79
C ARG A 67 6.41 13.01 -4.64
N SER A 68 5.41 13.76 -4.18
CA SER A 68 4.26 14.07 -5.02
C SER A 68 4.69 14.91 -6.22
N LYS A 69 3.83 15.03 -7.24
CA LYS A 69 4.12 15.88 -8.42
C LYS A 69 4.32 17.35 -8.03
N GLU A 70 3.71 17.76 -6.93
CA GLU A 70 3.78 19.10 -6.34
C GLU A 70 5.02 19.27 -5.43
N GLY A 71 5.87 18.25 -5.32
CA GLY A 71 7.10 18.26 -4.51
C GLY A 71 6.87 18.04 -3.01
N ALA A 72 5.63 17.83 -2.59
CA ALA A 72 5.27 17.56 -1.20
C ALA A 72 5.74 16.16 -0.77
N ARG A 73 6.05 16.03 0.53
CA ARG A 73 6.24 14.72 1.15
C ARG A 73 4.94 13.95 1.10
N VAL A 74 5.04 12.66 0.79
CA VAL A 74 3.91 11.75 0.76
C VAL A 74 4.12 10.71 1.86
N GLU A 75 3.09 10.51 2.68
CA GLU A 75 3.12 9.57 3.80
C GLU A 75 2.75 8.18 3.28
N VAL A 76 3.38 7.15 3.85
CA VAL A 76 3.05 5.76 3.61
C VAL A 76 1.94 5.35 4.57
N ASN A 77 0.79 4.95 4.02
CA ASN A 77 -0.32 4.43 4.82
C ASN A 77 -0.25 2.92 4.99
N ARG A 78 0.29 2.22 3.99
CA ARG A 78 0.50 0.78 4.07
C ARG A 78 1.65 0.30 3.19
N ALA A 79 2.38 -0.70 3.65
CA ALA A 79 3.31 -1.50 2.89
C ALA A 79 2.86 -2.97 2.88
N SER A 80 3.06 -3.69 1.78
CA SER A 80 2.79 -5.12 1.73
C SER A 80 3.69 -5.81 0.71
N PHE A 81 4.39 -6.85 1.15
CA PHE A 81 5.06 -7.76 0.23
C PHE A 81 4.04 -8.60 -0.53
N SER A 82 4.34 -8.91 -1.79
CA SER A 82 3.66 -9.99 -2.49
C SER A 82 3.99 -11.33 -1.81
N PRO A 83 3.13 -12.35 -1.95
CA PRO A 83 3.34 -13.62 -1.23
C PRO A 83 4.62 -14.36 -1.65
N ASP A 84 5.12 -14.10 -2.86
CA ASP A 84 6.42 -14.60 -3.35
C ASP A 84 7.63 -13.75 -2.92
N GLY A 85 7.41 -12.66 -2.18
CA GLY A 85 8.46 -11.74 -1.72
C GLY A 85 9.13 -10.90 -2.82
N VAL A 86 8.68 -11.00 -4.08
CA VAL A 86 9.32 -10.32 -5.22
C VAL A 86 8.95 -8.84 -5.26
N TYR A 87 7.70 -8.50 -4.95
CA TYR A 87 7.20 -7.14 -5.00
C TYR A 87 6.95 -6.58 -3.60
N LEU A 88 7.22 -5.28 -3.43
CA LEU A 88 6.77 -4.50 -2.30
C LEU A 88 5.83 -3.40 -2.80
N ALA A 89 4.56 -3.48 -2.41
CA ALA A 89 3.56 -2.47 -2.71
C ALA A 89 3.47 -1.45 -1.57
N ILE A 90 3.39 -0.17 -1.91
CA ILE A 90 3.32 0.97 -0.99
C ILE A 90 2.11 1.81 -1.33
N ALA A 91 1.16 1.90 -0.40
CA ALA A 91 -0.01 2.76 -0.46
C ALA A 91 0.33 4.14 0.11
N ARG A 92 -0.02 5.18 -0.64
CA ARG A 92 0.46 6.54 -0.43
C ARG A 92 -0.68 7.51 -0.20
N SER A 93 -0.42 8.55 0.60
CA SER A 93 -1.40 9.61 0.88
C SER A 93 -1.73 10.50 -0.33
N ASP A 94 -0.96 10.44 -1.42
CA ASP A 94 -1.27 11.14 -2.68
C ASP A 94 -2.23 10.36 -3.61
N ASN A 95 -2.91 9.37 -3.05
CA ASN A 95 -3.88 8.49 -3.70
C ASN A 95 -3.27 7.63 -4.83
N SER A 96 -1.99 7.29 -4.68
CA SER A 96 -1.27 6.39 -5.56
C SER A 96 -0.78 5.12 -4.83
N VAL A 97 -0.46 4.10 -5.62
CA VAL A 97 0.23 2.90 -5.15
C VAL A 97 1.50 2.74 -5.96
N HIS A 98 2.63 2.64 -5.27
CA HIS A 98 3.92 2.36 -5.90
C HIS A 98 4.30 0.92 -5.62
N VAL A 99 4.69 0.19 -6.67
CA VAL A 99 5.20 -1.18 -6.55
C VAL A 99 6.67 -1.20 -6.94
N TYR A 100 7.48 -1.77 -6.05
CA TYR A 100 8.92 -1.93 -6.20
C TYR A 100 9.27 -3.41 -6.34
N ASP A 101 10.37 -3.71 -7.02
CA ASP A 101 11.00 -5.03 -6.92
C ASP A 101 11.86 -5.04 -5.66
N ALA A 102 11.48 -5.87 -4.68
CA ALA A 102 12.12 -5.95 -3.37
C ALA A 102 13.60 -6.35 -3.45
N ARG A 103 14.00 -7.08 -4.50
CA ARG A 103 15.39 -7.51 -4.71
C ARG A 103 16.27 -6.39 -5.23
N TYR A 104 15.68 -5.33 -5.76
CA TYR A 104 16.37 -4.20 -6.38
C TYR A 104 15.82 -2.85 -5.90
N MET A 105 15.64 -2.74 -4.58
CA MET A 105 15.24 -1.48 -3.94
C MET A 105 16.21 -0.33 -4.27
N GLY A 106 15.67 0.86 -4.49
CA GLY A 106 16.44 2.07 -4.78
C GLY A 106 16.75 2.33 -6.26
N ARG A 107 16.32 1.48 -7.20
CA ARG A 107 16.41 1.79 -8.64
C ARG A 107 15.31 2.73 -9.11
N ASN A 108 14.09 2.23 -9.24
CA ASN A 108 12.91 2.96 -9.70
C ASN A 108 11.65 2.22 -9.29
N VAL A 109 10.53 2.94 -9.22
CA VAL A 109 9.21 2.33 -9.11
C VAL A 109 8.93 1.49 -10.37
N VAL A 110 8.62 0.21 -10.20
CA VAL A 110 8.31 -0.73 -11.28
C VAL A 110 6.91 -0.46 -11.83
N HIS A 111 5.93 -0.28 -10.94
CA HIS A 111 4.56 0.08 -11.31
C HIS A 111 4.02 1.24 -10.47
N ARG A 112 3.44 2.22 -11.16
CA ARG A 112 2.72 3.35 -10.54
C ARG A 112 1.25 3.19 -10.86
N TYR A 113 0.46 2.87 -9.85
CA TYR A 113 -0.99 2.83 -9.94
C TYR A 113 -1.59 4.06 -9.26
N ARG A 114 -2.80 4.44 -9.69
CA ARG A 114 -3.45 5.63 -9.15
C ARG A 114 -4.95 5.42 -9.12
N HIS A 115 -5.54 5.73 -7.98
CA HIS A 115 -6.99 5.90 -7.90
C HIS A 115 -7.40 7.20 -8.61
N ALA A 116 -8.66 7.26 -9.05
CA ALA A 116 -9.18 8.52 -9.54
C ALA A 116 -9.21 9.53 -8.39
N ARG A 117 -9.06 10.82 -8.68
CA ARG A 117 -9.42 11.85 -7.70
C ARG A 117 -10.85 12.29 -8.00
N PRO A 118 -11.79 12.23 -7.05
CA PRO A 118 -13.12 12.75 -7.28
C PRO A 118 -13.04 14.28 -7.50
N PRO A 119 -13.76 14.83 -8.49
CA PRO A 119 -13.67 16.24 -8.86
C PRO A 119 -14.26 17.21 -7.83
N ALA A 120 -14.95 16.71 -6.80
CA ALA A 120 -15.79 17.51 -5.89
C ALA A 120 -15.23 17.69 -4.47
N PHE A 121 -14.04 17.19 -4.15
CA PHE A 121 -13.54 17.23 -2.78
C PHE A 121 -12.49 18.33 -2.60
N GLU A 122 -12.94 19.46 -2.03
CA GLU A 122 -12.12 20.61 -1.59
C GLU A 122 -11.64 20.46 -0.12
N GLU A 123 -11.79 19.29 0.51
CA GLU A 123 -11.42 19.11 1.91
C GLU A 123 -9.92 18.83 2.10
N GLN A 124 -9.32 19.57 3.03
CA GLN A 124 -7.89 19.60 3.36
C GLN A 124 -7.33 18.31 4.02
N ASN A 125 -8.07 17.20 4.04
CA ASN A 125 -7.69 15.97 4.74
C ASN A 125 -7.82 14.74 3.82
N HIS A 126 -6.90 14.62 2.88
CA HIS A 126 -6.77 13.47 2.00
C HIS A 126 -5.89 12.39 2.65
N PHE A 127 -6.43 11.18 2.81
CA PHE A 127 -5.71 10.02 3.33
C PHE A 127 -5.15 9.14 2.21
N GLY A 128 -5.54 9.35 0.96
CA GLY A 128 -5.06 8.61 -0.21
C GLY A 128 -5.48 7.14 -0.21
N VAL A 129 -4.56 6.27 -0.62
CA VAL A 129 -4.79 4.82 -0.55
C VAL A 129 -4.48 4.34 0.86
N VAL A 130 -5.45 3.73 1.54
CA VAL A 130 -5.32 3.34 2.97
C VAL A 130 -5.09 1.85 3.17
N GLN A 131 -5.42 1.03 2.18
CA GLN A 131 -5.35 -0.42 2.28
C GLN A 131 -4.78 -1.07 1.03
N LEU A 132 -3.93 -2.08 1.25
CA LEU A 132 -3.42 -3.01 0.26
C LEU A 132 -3.65 -4.45 0.72
N GLU A 133 -3.94 -5.33 -0.23
CA GLU A 133 -4.02 -6.78 -0.02
C GLU A 133 -3.64 -7.51 -1.31
N TRP A 134 -2.75 -8.50 -1.22
CA TRP A 134 -2.41 -9.35 -2.36
C TRP A 134 -3.35 -10.55 -2.43
N VAL A 135 -3.79 -10.89 -3.64
CA VAL A 135 -4.74 -11.99 -3.92
C VAL A 135 -4.23 -12.84 -5.08
N HIS A 136 -4.54 -14.14 -5.07
CA HIS A 136 -4.26 -15.01 -6.20
C HIS A 136 -5.16 -14.68 -7.38
N SER A 137 -4.62 -14.58 -8.58
CA SER A 137 -5.43 -14.50 -9.80
C SER A 137 -6.07 -15.86 -10.11
N THR A 138 -7.37 -15.89 -10.42
CA THR A 138 -8.05 -17.12 -10.87
C THR A 138 -7.73 -17.49 -12.31
N THR A 139 -7.24 -16.53 -13.09
CA THR A 139 -7.02 -16.68 -14.52
C THR A 139 -5.56 -16.95 -14.88
N ARG A 140 -4.62 -16.71 -13.94
CA ARG A 140 -3.18 -16.82 -14.16
C ARG A 140 -2.48 -17.27 -12.88
N SER A 141 -1.33 -17.91 -13.02
CA SER A 141 -0.40 -18.17 -11.91
C SER A 141 0.36 -16.89 -11.54
N ALA A 142 -0.36 -15.85 -11.11
CA ALA A 142 0.17 -14.55 -10.73
C ALA A 142 -0.64 -13.94 -9.59
N TYR A 143 -0.05 -12.99 -8.87
CA TYR A 143 -0.73 -12.23 -7.83
C TYR A 143 -1.32 -10.94 -8.40
N ASN A 144 -2.54 -10.63 -8.00
CA ASN A 144 -3.12 -9.31 -8.15
C ASN A 144 -2.98 -8.54 -6.83
N LEU A 145 -2.91 -7.23 -6.94
CA LEU A 145 -2.90 -6.31 -5.81
C LEU A 145 -4.25 -5.61 -5.74
N LEU A 146 -4.90 -5.67 -4.57
CA LEU A 146 -6.07 -4.85 -4.28
C LEU A 146 -5.65 -3.59 -3.55
N SER A 147 -6.29 -2.46 -3.86
CA SER A 147 -6.12 -1.23 -3.12
C SER A 147 -7.43 -0.48 -2.93
N GLY A 148 -7.57 0.17 -1.77
CA GLY A 148 -8.75 0.97 -1.40
C GLY A 148 -8.34 2.42 -1.22
N GLY A 149 -9.03 3.34 -1.91
CA GLY A 149 -8.67 4.76 -1.92
C GLY A 149 -9.87 5.70 -1.92
N GLU A 150 -9.56 6.98 -2.13
CA GLU A 150 -10.50 8.11 -1.98
C GLU A 150 -11.51 8.25 -3.14
N ASP A 151 -11.39 7.46 -4.20
CA ASP A 151 -12.47 7.40 -5.22
C ASP A 151 -13.62 6.47 -4.81
N GLY A 152 -13.63 6.04 -3.54
CA GLY A 152 -14.57 5.06 -3.00
C GLY A 152 -14.46 3.69 -3.66
N CYS A 153 -13.39 3.42 -4.40
CA CYS A 153 -13.21 2.16 -5.10
C CYS A 153 -12.21 1.26 -4.39
N VAL A 154 -12.53 -0.03 -4.34
CA VAL A 154 -11.49 -1.07 -4.25
C VAL A 154 -11.11 -1.43 -5.67
N ARG A 155 -9.84 -1.22 -6.03
CA ARG A 155 -9.30 -1.46 -7.36
C ARG A 155 -8.39 -2.67 -7.36
N MET A 156 -8.41 -3.42 -8.45
CA MET A 156 -7.53 -4.55 -8.66
C MET A 156 -6.48 -4.23 -9.73
N TRP A 157 -5.23 -4.48 -9.38
CA TRP A 157 -4.07 -4.26 -10.24
C TRP A 157 -3.34 -5.57 -10.50
N THR A 158 -2.84 -5.73 -11.71
CA THR A 158 -1.94 -6.83 -12.06
C THR A 158 -0.57 -6.24 -12.40
N PRO A 159 0.48 -6.51 -11.61
CA PRO A 159 1.86 -6.21 -11.97
C PRO A 159 2.22 -6.77 -13.36
N GLY A 160 2.96 -5.99 -14.14
CA GLY A 160 3.35 -6.33 -15.51
C GLY A 160 2.24 -6.22 -16.56
N TRP A 161 0.97 -5.98 -16.18
CA TRP A 161 -0.11 -5.83 -17.14
C TRP A 161 -0.28 -4.35 -17.56
N THR A 162 -0.15 -4.07 -18.85
CA THR A 162 -0.24 -2.71 -19.41
C THR A 162 -1.58 -2.43 -20.10
N ASP A 163 -2.54 -3.35 -20.00
CA ASP A 163 -3.88 -3.23 -20.59
C ASP A 163 -4.70 -2.11 -19.93
N SER A 164 -5.59 -1.49 -20.70
CA SER A 164 -6.46 -0.41 -20.20
C SER A 164 -7.46 -0.87 -19.13
N GLY A 165 -7.70 -2.17 -19.02
CA GLY A 165 -8.48 -2.78 -17.94
C GLY A 165 -7.73 -2.94 -16.62
N ASN A 166 -6.41 -2.70 -16.59
CA ASN A 166 -5.65 -2.74 -15.34
C ASN A 166 -6.10 -1.58 -14.42
N GLY A 167 -6.38 -1.89 -13.15
CA GLY A 167 -6.93 -0.92 -12.22
C GLY A 167 -8.43 -0.76 -12.24
N ARG A 168 -9.16 -1.73 -12.82
CA ARG A 168 -10.62 -1.73 -12.73
C ARG A 168 -11.08 -1.68 -11.27
N ALA A 169 -12.15 -0.94 -11.02
CA ALA A 169 -12.85 -1.00 -9.74
C ALA A 169 -13.61 -2.33 -9.66
N ILE A 170 -13.35 -3.11 -8.62
CA ILE A 170 -14.06 -4.36 -8.33
C ILE A 170 -15.17 -4.15 -7.30
N ALA A 171 -15.08 -3.07 -6.53
CA ALA A 171 -16.13 -2.60 -5.64
C ALA A 171 -16.12 -1.08 -5.62
N LYS A 172 -17.29 -0.48 -5.39
CA LYS A 172 -17.47 0.96 -5.24
C LYS A 172 -18.48 1.25 -4.14
N ILE A 173 -18.11 2.15 -3.24
CA ILE A 173 -18.98 2.74 -2.21
C ILE A 173 -19.11 4.24 -2.47
N ASP A 174 -20.02 4.90 -1.74
CA ASP A 174 -20.36 6.32 -1.94
C ASP A 174 -19.43 7.29 -1.16
N THR A 175 -18.51 6.75 -0.36
CA THR A 175 -17.52 7.49 0.43
C THR A 175 -16.11 6.97 0.18
N ASP A 176 -15.10 7.57 0.81
CA ASP A 176 -13.73 7.04 0.76
C ASP A 176 -13.68 5.64 1.40
N VAL A 177 -12.86 4.76 0.82
CA VAL A 177 -12.58 3.47 1.44
C VAL A 177 -11.72 3.71 2.69
N GLY A 178 -12.23 3.33 3.86
CA GLY A 178 -11.50 3.38 5.13
C GLY A 178 -10.77 2.07 5.44
N ALA A 179 -11.38 0.94 5.10
CA ALA A 179 -10.78 -0.39 5.22
C ALA A 179 -11.48 -1.38 4.29
N PHE A 180 -10.84 -2.51 4.00
CA PHE A 180 -11.52 -3.66 3.41
C PHE A 180 -10.95 -4.98 3.90
N SER A 181 -11.67 -6.08 3.66
CA SER A 181 -11.18 -7.43 3.94
C SER A 181 -11.67 -8.38 2.85
N VAL A 182 -10.75 -9.15 2.28
CA VAL A 182 -11.07 -10.23 1.35
C VAL A 182 -11.35 -11.51 2.11
N GLY A 183 -12.44 -12.19 1.74
CA GLY A 183 -12.75 -13.52 2.26
C GLY A 183 -12.28 -14.64 1.34
N ASP A 184 -12.05 -15.81 1.94
CA ASP A 184 -11.86 -17.05 1.20
C ASP A 184 -13.21 -17.71 0.88
N ARG A 185 -13.60 -17.61 -0.38
CA ARG A 185 -14.81 -18.22 -0.91
C ARG A 185 -14.79 -19.74 -0.84
N ASN A 186 -13.61 -20.38 -0.87
CA ASN A 186 -13.51 -21.84 -0.85
C ASN A 186 -14.01 -22.44 0.47
N VAL A 187 -13.97 -21.65 1.55
CA VAL A 187 -14.51 -22.01 2.87
C VAL A 187 -15.83 -21.29 3.19
N GLY A 188 -16.44 -20.62 2.21
CA GLY A 188 -17.75 -19.99 2.34
C GLY A 188 -17.75 -18.58 2.94
N GLU A 189 -16.59 -17.90 3.02
CA GLU A 189 -16.55 -16.48 3.38
C GLU A 189 -17.11 -15.59 2.25
N ARG A 190 -17.47 -14.36 2.60
CA ARG A 190 -17.92 -13.34 1.64
C ARG A 190 -16.74 -12.84 0.82
N ASP A 191 -16.95 -12.56 -0.47
CA ASP A 191 -15.83 -12.25 -1.37
C ASP A 191 -15.07 -11.00 -0.92
N LEU A 192 -15.78 -9.92 -0.52
CA LEU A 192 -15.17 -8.68 -0.04
C LEU A 192 -16.10 -7.91 0.91
N VAL A 193 -15.55 -7.38 2.00
CA VAL A 193 -16.23 -6.42 2.88
C VAL A 193 -15.47 -5.10 2.84
N VAL A 194 -16.17 -3.98 2.63
CA VAL A 194 -15.59 -2.63 2.55
C VAL A 194 -16.22 -1.73 3.60
N GLY A 195 -15.39 -1.09 4.42
CA GLY A 195 -15.80 -0.04 5.35
C GLY A 195 -15.56 1.34 4.75
N GLY A 196 -16.58 2.19 4.74
CA GLY A 196 -16.48 3.60 4.35
C GLY A 196 -15.95 4.47 5.48
N SER A 197 -15.38 5.64 5.14
CA SER A 197 -14.94 6.65 6.11
C SER A 197 -16.08 7.24 6.94
N ASP A 198 -17.34 7.09 6.49
CA ASP A 198 -18.56 7.46 7.21
C ASP A 198 -19.03 6.39 8.22
N GLY A 199 -18.32 5.28 8.34
CA GLY A 199 -18.69 4.15 9.20
C GLY A 199 -19.67 3.17 8.56
N SER A 200 -20.04 3.37 7.29
CA SER A 200 -20.82 2.38 6.54
C SER A 200 -20.00 1.10 6.29
N VAL A 201 -20.68 -0.04 6.20
CA VAL A 201 -20.07 -1.32 5.83
C VAL A 201 -20.89 -1.93 4.71
N THR A 202 -20.22 -2.20 3.58
CA THR A 202 -20.84 -2.79 2.39
C THR A 202 -20.18 -4.13 2.09
N VAL A 203 -21.00 -5.15 1.84
CA VAL A 203 -20.55 -6.50 1.49
C VAL A 203 -20.75 -6.71 -0.01
N PHE A 204 -19.71 -7.19 -0.69
CA PHE A 204 -19.70 -7.49 -2.10
C PHE A 204 -19.49 -9.00 -2.31
N ASP A 205 -20.31 -9.58 -3.18
CA ASP A 205 -20.27 -10.98 -3.57
C ASP A 205 -20.31 -11.10 -5.10
N GLY A 206 -19.89 -12.26 -5.62
CA GLY A 206 -19.83 -12.54 -7.05
C GLY A 206 -18.51 -12.14 -7.72
N LEU A 207 -17.49 -11.78 -6.95
CA LEU A 207 -16.15 -11.45 -7.45
C LEU A 207 -15.40 -12.76 -7.73
N ARG A 208 -15.08 -13.02 -9.01
CA ARG A 208 -14.49 -14.32 -9.46
C ARG A 208 -13.09 -14.21 -10.04
N ASP A 209 -12.56 -12.99 -10.07
CA ASP A 209 -11.28 -12.71 -10.71
C ASP A 209 -10.07 -13.00 -9.79
N PHE A 210 -10.34 -13.27 -8.51
CA PHE A 210 -9.31 -13.53 -7.52
C PHE A 210 -9.79 -14.48 -6.42
N ILE A 211 -8.83 -15.04 -5.68
CA ILE A 211 -9.01 -15.82 -4.46
C ILE A 211 -8.05 -15.26 -3.41
N LYS A 212 -8.46 -15.30 -2.14
CA LYS A 212 -7.60 -14.92 -1.00
C LYS A 212 -6.28 -15.69 -1.05
N VAL A 213 -5.19 -15.06 -0.64
CA VAL A 213 -3.93 -15.77 -0.39
C VAL A 213 -4.06 -16.51 0.94
N GLU A 214 -3.88 -17.82 0.92
CA GLU A 214 -3.74 -18.59 2.16
C GLU A 214 -2.41 -18.19 2.82
N ASN A 215 -2.47 -17.71 4.05
CA ASN A 215 -1.29 -17.66 4.90
C ASN A 215 -1.15 -19.04 5.52
N ASP A 216 -0.25 -19.86 4.98
CA ASP A 216 0.20 -21.06 5.69
C ASP A 216 0.90 -20.59 6.98
N TYR A 217 0.19 -20.69 8.11
CA TYR A 217 0.72 -20.37 9.45
C TYR A 217 1.53 -21.53 10.03
#